data_AF-A0A6A6DT13-F1
#
_entry.id   AF-A0A6A6DT13-F1
#
_cell.length_a   1.000
_cell.length_b   1.000
_cell.length_c   1.000
_cell.angle_alpha   90.00
_cell.angle_beta   90.00
_cell.angle_gamma   90.00
#
_symmetry.space_group_name_H-M   'P 1'
#
loop_
_entity.id
_entity.type
_entity.pdbx_description
1 polymer ?
#
loop_
_entity_poly.entity_id
_entity_poly.type
_entity_poly.pdbx_seq_one_letter_code
_entity_poly.pdbx_strand_id
1 'polypeptide(L)'
;LGNSRRWIDTLCINQNDPEERTSQVELMGAIYSAAKRVVIWLGEEDTASQKAIDTMIELSKSLVKLLGGHYGAVFRHDKHPYKDEARAINEFFDRPWFKRVWAFQEAVL
;
A
#
# COMPACT_ATOMS: atom_id res chain seq x y z
N LEU A 1 7.73 -12.98 26.65
CA LEU A 1 7.62 -12.27 25.36
C LEU A 1 8.98 -12.36 24.68
N GLY A 2 9.11 -13.16 23.62
CA GLY A 2 10.39 -13.41 22.96
C GLY A 2 10.97 -12.15 22.31
N ASN A 3 12.29 -12.00 22.36
CA ASN A 3 13.03 -10.84 21.88
C ASN A 3 12.83 -10.66 20.36
N SER A 4 11.86 -9.84 19.96
CA SER A 4 11.47 -9.65 18.55
C SER A 4 12.15 -8.38 18.02
N ARG A 5 13.20 -8.54 17.20
CA ARG A 5 13.89 -7.42 16.56
C ARG A 5 12.96 -6.74 15.56
N ARG A 6 12.71 -5.44 15.72
CA ARG A 6 11.94 -4.61 14.80
C ARG A 6 12.85 -3.52 14.27
N TRP A 7 12.72 -3.25 12.98
CA TRP A 7 13.38 -2.13 12.33
C TRP A 7 12.29 -1.17 11.86
N ILE A 8 12.45 0.10 12.21
CA ILE A 8 11.54 1.18 11.86
C ILE A 8 12.43 2.29 11.33
N ASP A 9 12.38 2.57 10.04
CA ASP A 9 13.24 3.53 9.33
C ASP A 9 13.45 4.85 10.10
N THR A 10 12.38 5.39 10.66
CA THR A 10 12.34 6.69 11.33
C THR A 10 13.01 6.66 12.71
N LEU A 11 13.10 5.48 13.33
CA LEU A 11 13.73 5.29 14.64
C LEU A 11 15.14 4.71 14.54
N CYS A 12 15.41 3.92 13.49
CA CYS A 12 16.67 3.20 13.32
C CYS A 12 17.69 3.95 12.47
N ILE A 13 17.27 4.98 11.72
CA ILE A 13 18.16 5.83 10.91
C ILE A 13 18.24 7.20 11.55
N ASN A 14 19.46 7.67 11.82
CA ASN A 14 19.66 9.06 12.20
C ASN A 14 19.39 9.99 11.01
N GLN A 15 18.23 10.63 11.00
CA GLN A 15 17.82 11.52 9.92
C GLN A 15 18.67 12.80 9.83
N ASN A 16 19.41 13.14 10.88
CA ASN A 16 20.29 14.31 10.94
C ASN A 16 21.73 14.01 10.47
N ASP A 17 22.05 12.77 10.14
CA ASP A 17 23.35 12.35 9.62
C ASP A 17 23.20 11.88 8.16
N PRO A 18 23.60 12.71 7.18
CA PRO A 18 23.51 12.35 5.77
C PRO A 18 24.36 11.13 5.37
N GLU A 19 25.50 10.90 6.03
CA GLU A 19 26.40 9.78 5.72
C GLU A 19 25.80 8.47 6.23
N GLU A 20 25.30 8.45 7.47
CA GLU A 20 24.56 7.31 8.00
C GLU A 20 23.31 7.05 7.16
N ARG A 21 22.53 8.08 6.82
CA ARG A 21 21.31 7.93 6.03
C ARG A 21 21.60 7.30 4.68
N THR A 22 22.68 7.72 4.01
CA THR A 22 23.08 7.13 2.72
C THR A 22 23.44 5.65 2.90
N SER A 23 24.23 5.34 3.92
CA SER A 23 24.62 3.95 4.24
C SER A 23 23.40 3.08 4.60
N GLN A 24 22.44 3.61 5.35
CA GLN A 24 21.22 2.89 5.72
C GLN A 24 20.31 2.66 4.51
N VAL A 25 20.21 3.64 3.61
CA VAL A 25 19.45 3.51 2.36
C VAL A 25 19.99 2.35 1.50
N GLU A 26 21.31 2.21 1.41
CA GLU A 26 21.93 1.07 0.71
C GLU A 26 21.58 -0.29 1.35
N LEU A 27 21.31 -0.32 2.65
CA LEU A 27 20.96 -1.52 3.41
C LEU A 27 19.45 -1.84 3.39
N MET A 28 18.57 -0.88 3.08
CA MET A 28 17.11 -1.06 3.20
C MET A 28 16.61 -2.29 2.44
N GLY A 29 17.10 -2.53 1.22
CA GLY A 29 16.71 -3.70 0.44
C GLY A 29 17.05 -5.03 1.14
N ALA A 30 18.23 -5.12 1.75
CA ALA A 30 18.64 -6.31 2.51
C ALA A 30 17.82 -6.47 3.81
N ILE A 31 17.47 -5.36 4.46
CA ILE A 31 16.66 -5.38 5.68
C ILE A 31 15.24 -5.86 5.39
N TYR A 32 14.58 -5.32 4.37
CA TYR A 32 13.24 -5.74 3.98
C TYR A 32 13.22 -7.21 3.52
N SER A 33 14.17 -7.60 2.66
CA SER A 33 14.29 -8.99 2.19
C SER A 33 14.54 -10.00 3.32
N ALA A 34 15.23 -9.59 4.40
CA ALA A 34 15.50 -10.43 5.55
C ALA A 34 14.36 -10.41 6.60
N ALA A 35 13.40 -9.49 6.47
CA ALA A 35 12.31 -9.35 7.42
C ALA A 35 11.33 -10.52 7.26
N LYS A 36 10.95 -11.14 8.38
CA LYS A 36 9.85 -12.13 8.38
C LYS A 36 8.51 -11.52 7.95
N ARG A 37 8.36 -10.21 8.16
CA ARG A 37 7.16 -9.44 7.82
C ARG A 37 7.55 -7.98 7.71
N VAL A 38 7.09 -7.35 6.64
CA VAL A 38 7.09 -5.89 6.49
C VAL A 38 5.67 -5.39 6.80
N VAL A 39 5.58 -4.31 7.57
CA VAL A 39 4.31 -3.67 7.91
C VAL A 39 4.37 -2.26 7.36
N ILE A 40 3.47 -1.96 6.44
CA ILE A 40 3.35 -0.64 5.81
C ILE A 40 2.31 0.17 6.56
N TRP A 41 2.68 1.38 6.98
CA TRP A 41 1.75 2.34 7.55
C TRP A 41 1.19 3.25 6.45
N LEU A 42 -0.09 3.07 6.12
CA LEU A 42 -0.79 3.87 5.11
C LEU A 42 -1.44 5.14 5.68
N GLY A 43 -1.16 5.51 6.94
CA GLY A 43 -1.87 6.58 7.64
C GLY A 43 -3.08 6.08 8.43
N GLU A 44 -3.69 6.99 9.18
CA GLU A 44 -4.87 6.71 9.99
C GLU A 44 -6.04 6.21 9.13
N GLU A 45 -6.92 5.43 9.76
CA GLU A 45 -8.18 5.03 9.15
C GLU A 45 -9.11 6.23 9.04
N ASP A 46 -9.81 6.34 7.92
CA ASP A 46 -10.87 7.32 7.71
C ASP A 46 -11.97 6.73 6.81
N THR A 47 -13.09 7.43 6.69
CA THR A 47 -14.24 6.96 5.89
C THR A 47 -13.89 6.80 4.41
N ALA A 48 -12.94 7.58 3.89
CA ALA A 48 -12.49 7.51 2.50
C ALA A 48 -11.65 6.24 2.25
N SER A 49 -10.74 5.89 3.15
CA SER A 49 -9.86 4.72 3.04
C SER A 49 -10.61 3.41 3.15
N GLN A 50 -11.57 3.29 4.08
CA GLN A 50 -12.40 2.10 4.15
C GLN A 50 -13.21 1.93 2.85
N LYS A 51 -13.86 3.00 2.38
CA LYS A 51 -14.59 2.98 1.11
C LYS A 51 -13.69 2.64 -0.07
N ALA A 52 -12.47 3.17 -0.12
CA ALA A 52 -11.49 2.88 -1.17
C ALA A 52 -11.11 1.40 -1.19
N ILE A 53 -10.79 0.83 -0.03
CA ILE A 53 -10.41 -0.59 0.12
C ILE A 53 -11.56 -1.49 -0.33
N ASP A 54 -12.77 -1.24 0.17
CA ASP A 54 -13.96 -2.02 -0.22
C ASP A 54 -14.21 -1.95 -1.73
N THR A 55 -14.10 -0.76 -2.30
CA THR A 55 -14.24 -0.56 -3.76
C THR A 55 -13.19 -1.34 -4.54
N MET A 56 -11.91 -1.28 -4.13
CA MET A 56 -10.83 -2.01 -4.80
C MET A 56 -11.02 -3.53 -4.72
N ILE A 57 -11.52 -4.05 -3.59
CA ILE A 57 -11.85 -5.46 -3.43
C ILE A 57 -12.96 -5.88 -4.40
N GLU A 58 -14.05 -5.11 -4.50
CA GLU A 58 -15.16 -5.42 -5.42
C GLU A 58 -14.74 -5.33 -6.90
N LEU A 59 -13.90 -4.34 -7.24
CA LEU A 59 -13.30 -4.24 -8.58
C LEU A 59 -12.40 -5.44 -8.87
N SER A 60 -11.59 -5.90 -7.92
CA SER A 60 -10.71 -7.06 -8.10
C SER A 60 -11.50 -8.34 -8.37
N LYS A 61 -12.58 -8.58 -7.62
CA LYS A 61 -13.49 -9.74 -7.82
C LYS A 61 -14.13 -9.70 -9.20
N SER A 62 -14.56 -8.50 -9.62
CA SER A 62 -15.16 -8.28 -10.94
C SER A 62 -14.15 -8.53 -12.07
N LEU A 63 -12.91 -8.08 -11.91
CA LEU A 63 -11.83 -8.31 -12.86
C LEU A 63 -11.48 -9.80 -12.99
N VAL A 64 -11.35 -10.52 -11.87
CA VAL A 64 -11.12 -11.98 -11.88
C VAL A 64 -12.23 -12.71 -12.63
N LYS A 65 -13.50 -12.31 -12.43
CA LYS A 65 -14.65 -12.87 -13.13
C LYS A 65 -14.63 -12.58 -14.64
N LEU A 66 -14.21 -11.38 -15.04
CA LEU A 66 -14.05 -11.00 -16.45
C LEU A 66 -12.93 -11.79 -17.13
N LEU A 67 -11.75 -11.85 -16.50
CA LEU A 67 -10.58 -12.56 -17.01
C LEU A 67 -10.79 -14.08 -17.01
N GLY A 68 -11.69 -14.60 -16.17
CA GLY A 68 -12.16 -16.00 -16.17
C GLY A 68 -13.18 -16.35 -17.27
N GLY A 69 -13.33 -15.53 -18.31
CA GLY A 69 -14.06 -15.88 -19.54
C GLY A 69 -15.57 -15.64 -19.54
N HIS A 70 -16.15 -14.97 -18.54
CA HIS A 70 -17.60 -14.72 -18.46
C HIS A 70 -17.95 -13.25 -18.80
N TYR A 71 -17.50 -12.80 -19.98
CA TYR A 71 -17.58 -11.41 -20.45
C TYR A 71 -18.99 -10.79 -20.47
N GLY A 72 -20.06 -11.59 -20.61
CA GLY A 72 -21.42 -11.07 -20.82
C GLY A 72 -22.19 -10.63 -19.57
N ALA A 73 -21.72 -10.92 -18.36
CA ALA A 73 -22.51 -10.74 -17.13
C ALA A 73 -22.11 -9.53 -16.28
N VAL A 74 -20.96 -8.91 -16.51
CA VAL A 74 -20.42 -7.83 -15.66
C VAL A 74 -20.94 -6.45 -16.09
N PHE A 75 -21.33 -6.29 -17.35
CA PHE A 75 -21.82 -5.01 -17.89
C PHE A 75 -23.35 -4.86 -17.86
N ARG A 76 -24.05 -5.65 -17.06
CA ARG A 76 -25.49 -5.40 -16.83
C ARG A 76 -25.62 -4.32 -15.75
N HIS A 77 -25.58 -3.09 -16.26
CA HIS A 77 -25.86 -1.80 -15.63
C HIS A 77 -26.60 -1.86 -14.29
N ASP A 78 -26.01 -1.22 -13.28
CA ASP A 78 -26.76 -0.31 -12.42
C ASP A 78 -25.94 0.96 -12.23
N LYS A 79 -26.65 2.09 -12.09
CA LYS A 79 -26.11 3.45 -11.97
C LYS A 79 -25.34 3.59 -10.64
N HIS A 80 -24.14 3.05 -10.55
CA HIS A 80 -23.27 3.24 -9.38
C HIS A 80 -22.69 4.67 -9.42
N PRO A 81 -22.68 5.43 -8.31
CA PRO A 81 -22.12 6.78 -8.27
C PRO A 81 -20.59 6.75 -8.29
N TYR A 82 -20.00 6.32 -9.42
CA TYR A 82 -18.55 6.17 -9.64
C TYR A 82 -17.69 7.34 -9.14
N LYS A 83 -18.26 8.54 -9.01
CA LYS A 83 -17.55 9.72 -8.48
C LYS A 83 -17.09 9.54 -7.05
N ASP A 84 -17.91 9.00 -6.15
CA ASP A 84 -17.53 8.89 -4.74
C ASP A 84 -16.53 7.76 -4.51
N GLU A 85 -16.69 6.65 -5.24
CA GLU A 85 -15.73 5.54 -5.25
C GLU A 85 -14.38 5.95 -5.85
N ALA A 86 -14.39 6.59 -7.01
CA ALA A 86 -13.15 7.07 -7.65
C ALA A 86 -12.45 8.13 -6.81
N ARG A 87 -13.21 9.04 -6.18
CA ARG A 87 -12.65 10.01 -5.22
C ARG A 87 -11.98 9.31 -4.04
N ALA A 88 -12.66 8.36 -3.41
CA ALA A 88 -12.10 7.61 -2.29
C ALA A 88 -10.80 6.88 -2.67
N ILE A 89 -10.77 6.24 -3.84
CA ILE A 89 -9.55 5.60 -4.37
C ILE A 89 -8.43 6.63 -4.59
N ASN A 90 -8.72 7.77 -5.21
CA ASN A 90 -7.72 8.82 -5.43
C ASN A 90 -7.17 9.37 -4.12
N GLU A 91 -8.05 9.71 -3.16
CA GLU A 91 -7.67 10.20 -1.83
C GLU A 91 -6.81 9.18 -1.08
N PHE A 92 -7.11 7.88 -1.22
CA PHE A 92 -6.31 6.81 -0.64
C PHE A 92 -4.90 6.75 -1.24
N PHE A 93 -4.77 6.80 -2.58
CA PHE A 93 -3.45 6.81 -3.23
C PHE A 93 -2.69 8.14 -3.08
N ASP A 94 -3.37 9.21 -2.67
CA ASP A 94 -2.74 10.50 -2.35
C ASP A 94 -2.02 10.52 -1.00
N ARG A 95 -2.17 9.45 -0.19
CA ARG A 95 -1.56 9.34 1.13
C ARG A 95 -0.03 9.34 1.04
N PRO A 96 0.68 9.91 2.03
CA PRO A 96 2.13 10.16 1.95
C PRO A 96 2.98 8.94 1.59
N TRP A 97 2.57 7.75 2.05
CA TRP A 97 3.32 6.53 1.80
C TRP A 97 3.51 6.25 0.30
N PHE A 98 2.47 6.42 -0.53
CA PHE A 98 2.53 6.19 -1.98
C PHE A 98 3.46 7.16 -2.72
N LYS A 99 3.82 8.29 -2.10
CA LYS A 99 4.70 9.33 -2.68
C LYS A 99 6.17 9.13 -2.31
N ARG A 100 6.48 8.13 -1.47
CA ARG A 100 7.86 7.83 -1.05
C ARG A 100 8.58 7.03 -2.12
N VAL A 101 9.82 7.43 -2.43
CA VAL A 101 10.73 6.69 -3.34
C VAL A 101 10.91 5.22 -2.93
N TRP A 102 10.89 4.96 -1.61
CA TRP A 102 11.12 3.63 -1.04
C TRP A 102 9.88 2.73 -0.92
N ALA A 103 8.69 3.24 -1.28
CA ALA A 103 7.44 2.48 -1.18
C ALA A 103 7.50 1.14 -1.95
N PHE A 104 8.22 1.11 -3.07
CA PHE A 104 8.41 -0.10 -3.85
C PHE A 104 9.21 -1.18 -3.11
N GLN A 105 10.33 -0.80 -2.47
CA GLN A 105 11.14 -1.75 -1.71
C GLN A 105 10.36 -2.32 -0.53
N GLU A 106 9.57 -1.48 0.14
CA GLU A 106 8.71 -1.87 1.25
C GLU A 106 7.58 -2.84 0.85
N ALA A 107 7.05 -2.71 -0.37
CA ALA A 107 5.92 -3.50 -0.84
C ALA A 107 6.31 -4.82 -1.49
N VAL A 108 7.53 -4.93 -2.02
CA VAL A 108 7.95 -6.04 -2.90
C VAL A 108 9.01 -6.94 -2.27
N LEU A 109 9.86 -6.41 -1.36
CA LEU A 109 10.96 -7.15 -0.73
C LEU A 109 10.56 -7.66 0.66
#